data_AF-A0A8J4DPA9-F1
#
_entry.id   AF-A0A8J4DPA9-F1
#
_cell.length_a   1.000
_cell.length_b   1.000
_cell.length_c   1.000
_cell.angle_alpha   90.00
_cell.angle_beta   90.00
_cell.angle_gamma   90.00
#
_symmetry.space_group_name_H-M   'P 1'
#
loop_
_entity.id
_entity.type
_entity.pdbx_description
1 polymer ?
#
loop_
_entity_poly.entity_id
_entity_poly.type
_entity_poly.pdbx_seq_one_letter_code
_entity_poly.pdbx_strand_id
1 'polypeptide(L)'
;MYVVRVAAVRWVDEEWPGWVEVLLTESDGSVVSIVDKVPVLDGDGRLTPGGSLPVGLELPCDVLERRADGGAVIRLRSDVEDRDGRTTFTVDGRSLSEAS
;
A
#
# COMPACT_ATOMS: atom_id res chain seq x y z
N MET A 1 13.12 5.50 -7.11
CA MET A 1 11.89 4.67 -7.00
C MET A 1 11.10 5.23 -5.82
N TYR A 2 9.77 5.26 -5.88
CA TYR A 2 8.96 5.78 -4.77
C TYR A 2 8.28 4.64 -4.02
N VAL A 3 7.96 4.89 -2.76
CA VAL A 3 7.06 4.07 -1.96
C VAL A 3 5.92 4.93 -1.43
N VAL A 4 4.76 4.31 -1.27
CA VAL A 4 3.59 4.92 -0.63
C VAL A 4 3.30 4.23 0.69
N ARG A 5 3.02 5.01 1.74
CA ARG A 5 2.63 4.48 3.05
C ARG A 5 1.24 3.85 2.98
N VAL A 6 1.12 2.64 3.51
CA VAL A 6 -0.14 1.93 3.75
C VAL A 6 -0.15 1.37 5.17
N ALA A 7 -1.31 0.92 5.63
CA ALA A 7 -1.44 0.23 6.92
C ALA A 7 -2.01 -1.17 6.72
N ALA A 8 -1.26 -2.21 7.10
CA ALA A 8 -1.82 -3.55 7.28
C ALA A 8 -2.75 -3.54 8.48
N VAL A 9 -4.01 -3.94 8.30
CA VAL A 9 -5.04 -3.84 9.35
C VAL A 9 -5.64 -5.17 9.74
N ARG A 10 -5.55 -6.20 8.89
CA ARG A 10 -6.14 -7.52 9.19
C ARG A 10 -5.47 -8.64 8.39
N TRP A 11 -5.22 -9.77 9.03
CA TRP A 11 -4.91 -11.02 8.34
C TRP A 11 -6.16 -11.57 7.62
N VAL A 12 -6.02 -11.89 6.34
CA VAL A 12 -7.07 -12.57 5.56
C VAL A 12 -6.86 -14.08 5.65
N ASP A 13 -5.61 -14.50 5.57
CA ASP A 13 -5.17 -15.88 5.76
C ASP A 13 -3.77 -15.85 6.39
N GLU A 14 -3.54 -16.66 7.42
CA GLU A 14 -2.23 -16.79 8.07
C GLU A 14 -1.46 -18.03 7.58
N GLU A 15 -2.09 -18.91 6.79
CA GLU A 15 -1.41 -20.05 6.17
C GLU A 15 -0.43 -19.57 5.09
N TRP A 16 0.81 -20.07 5.14
CA TRP A 16 1.88 -19.65 4.23
C TRP A 16 1.43 -19.76 2.75
N PRO A 17 1.59 -18.69 1.93
CA PRO A 17 2.42 -17.50 2.12
C PRO A 17 1.77 -16.37 2.95
N GLY A 18 0.56 -16.56 3.44
CA GLY A 18 -0.23 -15.56 4.14
C GLY A 18 -0.84 -14.53 3.19
N TRP A 19 -2.00 -14.00 3.56
CA TRP A 19 -2.69 -12.90 2.89
C TRP A 19 -3.09 -11.86 3.91
N VAL A 20 -2.91 -10.59 3.56
CA VAL A 20 -3.18 -9.46 4.46
C VAL A 20 -3.97 -8.39 3.73
N GLU A 21 -4.83 -7.71 4.48
CA GLU A 21 -5.52 -6.51 4.04
C GLU A 21 -4.72 -5.28 4.47
N VAL A 22 -4.35 -4.46 3.49
CA VAL A 22 -3.75 -3.14 3.71
C VAL A 22 -4.72 -2.04 3.27
N LEU A 23 -4.65 -0.91 3.97
CA LEU A 23 -5.42 0.28 3.67
C LEU A 23 -4.50 1.36 3.11
N LEU A 24 -4.90 1.91 1.97
CA LEU A 24 -4.30 3.09 1.35
C LEU A 24 -5.28 4.26 1.50
N THR A 25 -4.82 5.40 2.01
CA THR A 25 -5.62 6.64 2.07
C THR A 25 -5.35 7.48 0.82
N GLU A 26 -6.40 7.79 0.06
CA GLU A 26 -6.32 8.71 -1.06
C GLU A 26 -6.36 10.18 -0.58
N SER A 27 -5.96 11.12 -1.44
CA SER A 27 -5.85 12.55 -1.11
C SER A 27 -7.18 13.20 -0.70
N ASP A 28 -8.30 12.63 -1.12
CA ASP A 28 -9.65 13.09 -0.74
C ASP A 28 -10.13 12.52 0.61
N GLY A 29 -9.29 11.73 1.28
CA GLY A 29 -9.59 11.07 2.55
C GLY A 29 -10.33 9.75 2.40
N SER A 30 -10.67 9.32 1.17
CA SER A 30 -11.19 7.98 0.93
C SER A 30 -10.13 6.92 1.25
N VAL A 31 -10.59 5.74 1.63
CA VAL A 31 -9.73 4.62 2.01
C VAL A 31 -9.99 3.45 1.10
N VAL A 32 -8.92 2.95 0.51
CA VAL A 32 -8.93 1.83 -0.42
C VAL A 32 -8.40 0.58 0.29
N SER A 33 -9.10 -0.53 0.11
CA SER A 33 -8.70 -1.85 0.61
C SER A 33 -7.96 -2.61 -0.50
N ILE A 34 -6.76 -3.07 -0.18
CA ILE A 34 -5.93 -3.93 -1.03
C ILE A 34 -5.70 -5.22 -0.25
N VAL A 35 -5.93 -6.36 -0.89
CA VAL A 35 -5.74 -7.69 -0.31
C VAL A 35 -4.84 -8.50 -1.21
N ASP A 36 -3.66 -8.85 -0.71
CA ASP A 36 -2.69 -9.65 -1.46
C ASP A 36 -1.83 -10.48 -0.48
N LYS A 37 -0.97 -11.31 -1.04
CA LYS A 37 -0.04 -12.15 -0.31
C LYS A 37 0.95 -11.30 0.46
N VAL A 38 1.30 -11.74 1.68
CA VAL A 38 2.27 -11.02 2.53
C VAL A 38 3.61 -10.75 1.82
N PRO A 39 4.23 -11.71 1.11
CA PRO A 39 5.47 -11.44 0.37
C PRO A 39 5.36 -10.39 -0.75
N VAL A 40 4.14 -10.06 -1.20
CA VAL A 40 3.91 -9.00 -2.19
C VAL A 40 3.81 -7.63 -1.50
N LEU A 41 3.19 -7.57 -0.31
CA LEU A 41 2.89 -6.31 0.40
C LEU A 41 3.92 -5.92 1.46
N ASP A 42 4.74 -6.87 1.92
CA ASP A 42 5.70 -6.67 3.01
C ASP A 42 7.07 -7.27 2.65
N GLY A 43 7.79 -6.58 1.76
CA GLY A 43 9.14 -6.99 1.34
C GLY A 43 10.18 -6.97 2.46
N ASP A 44 9.94 -6.19 3.52
CA ASP A 44 10.86 -6.01 4.64
C ASP A 44 10.60 -6.96 5.81
N GLY A 45 9.57 -7.81 5.74
CA GLY A 45 9.24 -8.80 6.77
C GLY A 45 8.77 -8.19 8.09
N ARG A 46 8.04 -7.08 8.05
CA ARG A 46 7.45 -6.43 9.23
C ARG A 46 6.23 -7.15 9.79
N LEU A 47 5.51 -7.89 8.95
CA LEU A 47 4.35 -8.70 9.33
C LEU A 47 4.82 -10.06 9.83
N THR A 48 4.53 -10.33 11.10
CA THR A 48 4.79 -11.62 11.73
C THR A 48 3.46 -12.29 12.12
N PRO A 49 3.33 -13.61 11.97
CA PRO A 49 2.15 -14.34 12.47
C PRO A 49 1.93 -14.08 13.98
N GLY A 50 0.70 -13.78 14.37
CA GLY A 50 0.37 -13.35 15.74
C GLY A 50 0.85 -11.95 16.14
N GLY A 51 1.48 -11.20 15.22
CA GLY A 51 1.87 -9.81 15.40
C GLY A 51 0.66 -8.87 15.57
N SER A 52 0.85 -7.77 16.29
CA SER A 52 -0.21 -6.77 16.49
C SER A 52 -0.43 -5.93 15.24
N LEU A 53 -1.70 -5.66 14.93
CA LEU A 53 -2.13 -4.74 13.86
C LEU A 53 -2.80 -3.51 14.49
N PRO A 54 -2.77 -2.33 13.82
CA PRO A 54 -2.22 -2.09 12.49
C PRO A 54 -0.70 -1.94 12.44
N VAL A 55 -0.10 -2.30 11.31
CA VAL A 55 1.34 -2.12 11.02
C VAL A 55 1.51 -1.23 9.78
N GLY A 56 2.33 -0.20 9.90
CA GLY A 56 2.69 0.66 8.76
C GLY A 56 3.66 -0.03 7.81
N LEU A 57 3.27 -0.13 6.54
CA LEU A 57 4.07 -0.68 5.45
C LEU A 57 4.30 0.37 4.36
N GLU A 58 5.22 0.07 3.45
CA GLU A 58 5.58 0.92 2.33
C GLU A 58 5.48 0.09 1.04
N LEU A 59 4.56 0.48 0.15
CA LEU A 59 4.37 -0.22 -1.12
C LEU A 59 5.13 0.49 -2.25
N PRO A 60 5.94 -0.24 -3.02
CA PRO A 60 6.52 0.25 -4.27
C PRO A 60 5.52 0.89 -5.22
N CYS A 61 5.81 2.10 -5.70
CA CYS A 61 4.98 2.78 -6.68
C CYS A 61 5.79 3.63 -7.68
N ASP A 62 5.15 3.91 -8.81
CA ASP A 62 5.59 4.89 -9.79
C ASP A 62 4.73 6.16 -9.66
N VAL A 63 5.39 7.32 -9.57
CA VAL A 63 4.71 8.62 -9.62
C VAL A 63 4.43 8.94 -11.09
N LEU A 64 3.16 8.95 -11.46
CA LEU A 64 2.71 9.26 -12.82
C LEU A 64 2.57 10.77 -13.05
N GLU A 65 2.07 11.49 -12.04
CA GLU A 65 1.82 12.93 -12.11
C GLU A 65 1.97 13.55 -10.72
N ARG A 66 2.55 14.76 -10.63
CA ARG A 66 2.51 15.59 -9.42
C ARG A 66 1.44 16.66 -9.58
N ARG A 67 0.59 16.83 -8.58
CA ARG A 67 -0.50 17.81 -8.58
C ARG A 67 -0.08 19.12 -7.90
N ALA A 68 -0.74 20.20 -8.28
CA ALA A 68 -0.46 21.54 -7.76
C ALA A 68 -0.81 21.71 -6.27
N ASP A 69 -1.71 20.86 -5.75
CA ASP A 69 -2.12 20.81 -4.34
C ASP A 69 -1.13 20.07 -3.42
N GLY A 70 -0.03 19.56 -3.98
CA GLY A 70 0.97 18.78 -3.25
C GLY A 70 0.68 17.28 -3.22
N GLY A 71 -0.40 16.81 -3.86
CA GLY A 71 -0.66 15.40 -4.10
C GLY A 71 0.08 14.83 -5.30
N ALA A 72 -0.12 13.54 -5.54
CA ALA A 72 0.39 12.85 -6.72
C ALA A 72 -0.56 11.75 -7.18
N VAL A 73 -0.56 11.47 -8.48
CA VAL A 73 -1.15 10.26 -9.04
C VAL A 73 -0.05 9.21 -9.11
N ILE A 74 -0.28 8.06 -8.48
CA ILE A 74 0.67 6.96 -8.43
C ILE A 74 0.08 5.69 -9.03
N ARG A 75 0.96 4.81 -9.52
CA ARG A 75 0.64 3.42 -9.85
C ARG A 75 1.38 2.49 -8.91
N LEU A 76 0.68 1.58 -8.26
CA LEU A 76 1.32 0.53 -7.48
C LEU A 76 2.06 -0.44 -8.43
N ARG A 77 3.23 -0.92 -8.00
CA ARG A 77 4.00 -1.91 -8.77
C ARG A 77 3.55 -3.34 -8.45
N SER A 78 4.14 -4.29 -9.18
CA SER A 78 3.87 -5.74 -9.01
C SER A 78 2.42 -6.12 -9.27
N ASP A 79 1.73 -5.35 -10.11
CA ASP A 79 0.31 -5.53 -10.44
C ASP A 79 -0.59 -5.62 -9.19
N VAL A 80 -0.22 -4.92 -8.12
CA VAL A 80 -1.05 -4.80 -6.92
C VAL A 80 -2.27 -3.94 -7.25
N GLU A 81 -3.46 -4.51 -7.01
CA GLU A 81 -4.75 -3.89 -7.29
C GLU A 81 -5.59 -3.76 -6.01
N ASP A 82 -6.50 -2.80 -5.99
CA ASP A 82 -7.59 -2.82 -5.02
C ASP A 82 -8.66 -3.87 -5.38
N ARG A 83 -9.69 -3.97 -4.55
CA ARG A 83 -10.78 -4.94 -4.76
C ARG A 83 -11.59 -4.71 -6.05
N ASP A 84 -11.51 -3.53 -6.65
CA ASP A 84 -12.19 -3.16 -7.88
C ASP A 84 -11.27 -3.27 -9.12
N GLY A 85 -10.03 -3.77 -8.94
CA GLY A 85 -9.04 -3.91 -10.01
C GLY A 85 -8.32 -2.61 -10.37
N ARG A 86 -8.37 -1.58 -9.51
CA ARG A 86 -7.63 -0.33 -9.74
C ARG A 86 -6.17 -0.51 -9.34
N THR A 87 -5.26 -0.02 -10.18
CA THR A 87 -3.82 0.04 -9.92
C THR A 87 -3.29 1.46 -9.69
N THR A 88 -4.14 2.48 -9.91
CA THR A 88 -3.76 3.89 -9.93
C THR A 88 -4.57 4.66 -8.90
N PHE A 89 -3.91 5.45 -8.08
CA PHE A 89 -4.50 6.14 -6.92
C PHE A 89 -4.01 7.57 -6.83
N THR A 90 -4.81 8.45 -6.24
CA THR A 90 -4.37 9.81 -5.90
C THR A 90 -4.01 9.88 -4.44
N VAL A 91 -2.78 10.28 -4.10
CA VAL A 91 -2.29 10.31 -2.71
C VAL A 91 -1.72 11.68 -2.34
N ASP A 92 -1.69 11.98 -1.05
CA ASP A 92 -1.00 13.17 -0.53
C ASP A 92 0.52 13.00 -0.67
N GLY A 93 1.25 14.05 -1.02
CA GLY A 93 2.70 13.98 -1.17
C GLY A 93 3.44 13.53 0.10
N ARG A 94 2.85 13.72 1.30
CA ARG A 94 3.42 13.30 2.59
C ARG A 94 3.35 11.79 2.81
N SER A 95 2.48 11.08 2.08
CA SER A 95 2.46 9.61 2.13
C SER A 95 3.49 9.00 1.18
N LEU A 96 4.22 9.80 0.39
CA LEU A 96 5.25 9.33 -0.53
C LEU A 96 6.65 9.60 0.00
N SER A 97 7.55 8.65 -0.22
CA SER A 97 8.99 8.78 0.01
C SER A 97 9.78 8.16 -1.11
N GLU A 98 11.00 8.66 -1.33
CA GLU A 98 11.95 7.98 -2.21
C GLU A 98 12.49 6.74 -1.50
N ALA A 99 12.46 5.60 -2.20
CA ALA A 99 13.11 4.38 -1.75
C ALA A 99 14.63 4.57 -1.84
N SER A 100 15.32 4.37 -0.71
CA SER A 100 16.78 4.43 -0.57
C SER A 100 17.48 3.22 -1.15
#